data_AF-A0A7V1H9A6-F1
#
_entry.id   AF-A0A7V1H9A6-F1
#
_cell.length_a   1.000
_cell.length_b   1.000
_cell.length_c   1.000
_cell.angle_alpha   90.00
_cell.angle_beta   90.00
_cell.angle_gamma   90.00
#
_symmetry.space_group_name_H-M   'P 1'
#
loop_
_entity.id
_entity.type
_entity.pdbx_description
1 polymer ?
#
loop_
_entity_poly.entity_id
_entity_poly.type
_entity_poly.pdbx_seq_one_letter_code
_entity_poly.pdbx_strand_id
1 'polypeptide(L)'
;MSIQDQITERTGVHKFALTILEKFNWLEREQPIADHGIDLHVEIVENGKPTGMLYAIQIKSGKSYFQEFTEQTIVFRGENKHLTYWLDYSLPVILVLYNPENDNLYWSFITEQNTQKTTKAWKIEIPKTSILSKESKDEIKSYYIDPTIFTLLKTEDTSYALSRRISVKLLHKKDTSNFAIKQTIPHIVEKLKSSDYFRSEIVYKHHKNKLADSIWVFTYKTLEQFKHGLPHCTAVWNDSDSANPTLLTSYHEHIDNDIYIKWGSDTIPDEFIENKKMTKGEYLKVIDNFIKEAKIENQRIHKLFLKYKESNIEKMKIEILQNEESFNQLLSEDYNQTYPPNECKDLDQEIQNLSISIDNIFIVTKDPKRDNENIISCINMYLKNSLEILEAIKYERKKAV
;
A
#
# COMPACT_ATOMS: atom_id res chain seq x y z
N MET A 1 -32.44 32.69 21.49
CA MET A 1 -32.67 32.56 20.04
C MET A 1 -34.15 32.84 19.79
N SER A 2 -34.49 33.69 18.81
CA SER A 2 -35.91 33.96 18.50
C SER A 2 -36.53 32.81 17.70
N ILE A 3 -37.87 32.72 17.65
CA ILE A 3 -38.57 31.74 16.81
C ILE A 3 -38.17 31.90 15.33
N GLN A 4 -38.00 33.14 14.88
CA GLN A 4 -37.60 33.42 13.50
C GLN A 4 -36.18 32.91 13.19
N ASP A 5 -35.27 33.00 14.15
CA ASP A 5 -33.91 32.46 14.02
C ASP A 5 -33.95 30.93 13.93
N GLN A 6 -34.75 30.27 14.77
CA GLN A 6 -34.93 28.81 14.75
C GLN A 6 -35.52 28.33 13.42
N ILE A 7 -36.53 29.03 12.89
CA ILE A 7 -37.09 28.73 11.56
C ILE A 7 -36.01 28.86 10.49
N THR A 8 -35.23 29.93 10.52
CA THR A 8 -34.17 30.18 9.52
C THR A 8 -33.08 29.11 9.55
N GLU A 9 -32.66 28.69 10.74
CA GLU A 9 -31.71 27.59 10.96
C GLU A 9 -32.23 26.27 10.41
N ARG A 10 -33.47 25.89 10.77
CA ARG A 10 -34.12 24.68 10.25
C ARG A 10 -34.31 24.70 8.74
N THR A 11 -34.66 25.84 8.15
CA THR A 11 -34.78 25.99 6.70
C THR A 11 -33.45 25.69 6.00
N GLY A 12 -32.33 26.20 6.51
CA GLY A 12 -31.02 25.92 5.93
C GLY A 12 -30.61 24.45 6.03
N VAL A 13 -30.90 23.81 7.16
CA VAL A 13 -30.72 22.36 7.34
C VAL A 13 -31.49 21.56 6.29
N HIS A 14 -32.78 21.85 6.11
CA HIS A 14 -33.61 21.16 5.14
C HIS A 14 -33.21 21.46 3.69
N LYS A 15 -32.82 22.71 3.38
CA LYS A 15 -32.32 23.09 2.06
C LYS A 15 -31.04 22.32 1.69
N PHE A 16 -30.11 22.20 2.64
CA PHE A 16 -28.90 21.42 2.46
C PHE A 16 -29.20 19.94 2.23
N ALA A 17 -29.99 19.32 3.12
CA ALA A 17 -30.38 17.92 3.01
C ALA A 17 -31.02 17.59 1.65
N LEU A 18 -31.96 18.43 1.19
CA LEU A 18 -32.59 18.27 -0.12
C LEU A 18 -31.57 18.38 -1.26
N THR A 19 -30.62 19.30 -1.16
CA THR A 19 -29.57 19.49 -2.17
C THR A 19 -28.67 18.24 -2.27
N ILE A 20 -28.29 17.65 -1.13
CA ILE A 20 -27.49 16.43 -1.08
C ILE A 20 -28.25 15.25 -1.72
N LEU A 21 -29.53 15.09 -1.37
CA LEU A 21 -30.37 14.04 -1.94
C LEU A 21 -30.53 14.20 -3.47
N GLU A 22 -30.93 15.37 -3.94
CA GLU A 22 -31.31 15.58 -5.34
C GLU A 22 -30.12 15.79 -6.29
N LYS A 23 -29.07 16.48 -5.83
CA LYS A 23 -27.94 16.86 -6.69
C LYS A 23 -26.79 15.87 -6.56
N PHE A 24 -26.58 15.31 -5.38
CA PHE A 24 -25.44 14.43 -5.12
C PHE A 24 -25.84 12.95 -5.12
N ASN A 25 -27.12 12.61 -4.91
CA ASN A 25 -27.57 11.23 -4.67
C ASN A 25 -26.82 10.60 -3.48
N TRP A 26 -26.51 11.38 -2.45
CA TRP A 26 -25.87 10.92 -1.22
C TRP A 26 -26.88 10.88 -0.07
N LEU A 27 -26.55 10.19 1.02
CA LEU A 27 -27.45 10.06 2.17
C LEU A 27 -27.07 11.04 3.28
N GLU A 28 -28.00 11.89 3.65
CA GLU A 28 -28.03 12.66 4.88
C GLU A 28 -28.42 11.78 6.08
N ARG A 29 -27.81 12.06 7.24
CA ARG A 29 -28.08 11.39 8.51
C ARG A 29 -28.28 12.48 9.57
N GLU A 30 -29.52 12.66 10.02
CA GLU A 30 -29.86 13.62 11.06
C GLU A 30 -29.17 13.25 12.39
N GLN A 31 -28.66 14.26 13.11
CA GLN A 31 -28.11 14.08 14.45
C GLN A 31 -29.18 14.45 15.50
N PRO A 32 -29.55 13.53 16.41
CA PRO A 32 -30.67 13.74 17.33
C PRO A 32 -30.36 14.73 18.46
N ILE A 33 -29.09 15.04 18.72
CA ILE A 33 -28.66 15.94 19.79
C ILE A 33 -27.74 17.01 19.18
N ALA A 34 -28.19 18.26 19.23
CA ALA A 34 -27.45 19.44 18.77
C ALA A 34 -26.37 19.88 19.77
N ASP A 35 -25.61 18.94 20.34
CA ASP A 35 -24.52 19.28 21.24
C ASP A 35 -23.21 19.31 20.45
N HIS A 36 -22.53 20.45 20.54
CA HIS A 36 -21.19 20.74 19.99
C HIS A 36 -21.06 21.17 18.51
N GLY A 37 -22.17 21.44 17.81
CA GLY A 37 -22.12 22.18 16.54
C GLY A 37 -21.81 21.36 15.29
N ILE A 38 -22.40 20.18 15.17
CA ILE A 38 -22.57 19.45 13.90
C ILE A 38 -24.05 19.18 13.75
N ASP A 39 -24.64 19.58 12.62
CA ASP A 39 -26.09 19.51 12.42
C ASP A 39 -26.51 18.18 11.78
N LEU A 40 -25.63 17.61 10.95
CA LEU A 40 -25.91 16.40 10.19
C LEU A 40 -24.62 15.74 9.69
N HIS A 41 -24.70 14.44 9.41
CA HIS A 41 -23.68 13.74 8.64
C HIS A 41 -24.17 13.47 7.23
N VAL A 42 -23.25 13.40 6.27
CA VAL A 42 -23.54 13.02 4.88
C VAL A 42 -22.66 11.85 4.49
N GLU A 43 -23.26 10.74 4.09
CA GLU A 43 -22.61 9.54 3.61
C GLU A 43 -22.59 9.49 2.08
N ILE A 44 -21.40 9.31 1.52
CA ILE A 44 -21.21 9.12 0.08
C ILE A 44 -21.86 7.81 -0.35
N VAL A 45 -22.63 7.85 -1.43
CA VAL A 45 -23.21 6.69 -2.11
C VAL A 45 -22.58 6.54 -3.49
N GLU A 46 -22.15 5.32 -3.81
CA GLU A 46 -21.60 4.95 -5.11
C GLU A 46 -22.30 3.69 -5.62
N ASN A 47 -22.68 3.69 -6.90
CA ASN A 47 -23.35 2.55 -7.54
C ASN A 47 -24.54 2.02 -6.73
N GLY A 48 -25.31 2.93 -6.12
CA GLY A 48 -26.47 2.61 -5.29
C GLY A 48 -26.16 2.00 -3.93
N LYS A 49 -24.89 2.00 -3.49
CA LYS A 49 -24.47 1.44 -2.20
C LYS A 49 -23.84 2.54 -1.33
N PRO A 50 -24.24 2.67 -0.06
CA PRO A 50 -23.56 3.51 0.91
C PRO A 50 -22.10 3.05 1.09
N THR A 51 -21.16 4.00 1.14
CA THR A 51 -19.71 3.71 1.17
C THR A 51 -19.11 3.66 2.57
N GLY A 52 -19.85 4.09 3.61
CA GLY A 52 -19.32 4.30 4.96
C GLY A 52 -18.39 5.51 5.10
N MET A 53 -18.25 6.35 4.07
CA MET A 53 -17.49 7.60 4.12
C MET A 53 -18.43 8.76 4.41
N LEU A 54 -18.24 9.39 5.57
CA LEU A 54 -19.13 10.42 6.07
C LEU A 54 -18.42 11.76 6.21
N TYR A 55 -19.10 12.83 5.84
CA TYR A 55 -18.74 14.20 6.22
C TYR A 55 -19.58 14.65 7.39
N ALA A 56 -18.99 15.40 8.31
CA ALA A 56 -19.72 16.12 9.32
C ALA A 56 -20.03 17.53 8.81
N ILE A 57 -21.29 17.95 8.91
CA ILE A 57 -21.73 19.21 8.34
C ILE A 57 -22.16 20.15 9.45
N GLN A 58 -21.57 21.35 9.49
CA GLN A 58 -22.10 22.47 10.24
C GLN A 58 -22.70 23.48 9.26
N ILE A 59 -23.96 23.81 9.48
CA ILE A 59 -24.78 24.73 8.72
C ILE A 59 -25.00 26.00 9.55
N LYS A 60 -24.78 27.15 8.93
CA LYS A 60 -25.09 28.47 9.49
C LYS A 60 -25.99 29.21 8.51
N SER A 61 -27.17 29.59 8.96
CA SER A 61 -28.23 30.11 8.09
C SER A 61 -28.66 31.51 8.49
N GLY A 62 -28.75 32.40 7.51
CA GLY A 62 -29.28 33.75 7.71
C GLY A 62 -28.36 34.86 7.21
N LYS A 63 -28.95 36.04 7.01
CA LYS A 63 -28.29 37.22 6.41
C LYS A 63 -27.10 37.75 7.23
N SER A 64 -27.08 37.48 8.53
CA SER A 64 -26.00 37.91 9.44
C SER A 64 -24.65 37.29 9.09
N TYR A 65 -24.62 36.11 8.46
CA TYR A 65 -23.38 35.45 8.01
C TYR A 65 -22.82 36.03 6.70
N PHE A 66 -23.52 36.97 6.07
CA PHE A 66 -23.14 37.57 4.78
C PHE A 66 -22.89 39.09 4.89
N GLN A 67 -22.52 39.56 6.09
CA GLN A 67 -22.24 40.99 6.34
C GLN A 67 -20.79 41.37 6.03
N GLU A 68 -19.85 40.42 6.11
CA GLU A 68 -18.43 40.63 5.80
C GLU A 68 -18.08 39.82 4.54
N PHE A 69 -17.73 40.52 3.46
CA PHE A 69 -17.36 39.91 2.19
C PHE A 69 -16.33 40.77 1.47
N THR A 70 -15.48 40.12 0.68
CA THR A 70 -14.67 40.80 -0.34
C THR A 70 -15.39 40.75 -1.68
N GLU A 71 -14.78 41.26 -2.75
CA GLU A 71 -15.33 41.07 -4.10
C GLU A 71 -15.52 39.57 -4.40
N GLN A 72 -14.56 38.71 -4.02
CA GLN A 72 -14.52 37.30 -4.38
C GLN A 72 -14.96 36.32 -3.28
N THR A 73 -15.00 36.73 -2.01
CA THR A 73 -15.20 35.80 -0.87
C THR A 73 -16.25 36.30 0.13
N ILE A 74 -16.81 35.37 0.90
CA ILE A 74 -17.61 35.59 2.11
C ILE A 74 -16.72 35.28 3.30
N VAL A 75 -16.64 36.19 4.28
CA VAL A 75 -15.83 35.99 5.48
C VAL A 75 -16.72 35.49 6.60
N PHE A 76 -16.48 34.25 7.03
CA PHE A 76 -17.11 33.71 8.23
C PHE A 76 -16.20 33.88 9.43
N ARG A 77 -16.79 34.22 10.59
CA ARG A 77 -16.10 34.29 11.87
C ARG A 77 -16.77 33.39 12.90
N GLY A 78 -15.96 32.63 13.63
CA GLY A 78 -16.42 31.72 14.67
C GLY A 78 -15.64 31.83 15.97
N GLU A 79 -16.17 31.22 17.02
CA GLU A 79 -15.47 31.09 18.30
C GLU A 79 -14.37 30.01 18.22
N ASN A 80 -13.22 30.25 18.85
CA ASN A 80 -12.08 29.33 18.83
C ASN A 80 -12.41 27.91 19.34
N LYS A 81 -13.34 27.79 20.30
CA LYS A 81 -13.79 26.49 20.83
C LYS A 81 -14.39 25.59 19.75
N HIS A 82 -15.13 26.17 18.80
CA HIS A 82 -15.72 25.42 17.69
C HIS A 82 -14.66 25.03 16.67
N LEU A 83 -13.67 25.89 16.40
CA LEU A 83 -12.58 25.55 15.48
C LEU A 83 -11.77 24.35 15.99
N THR A 84 -11.38 24.36 17.28
CA THR A 84 -10.67 23.21 17.87
C THR A 84 -11.52 21.95 17.76
N TYR A 85 -12.79 22.01 18.14
CA TYR A 85 -13.69 20.87 18.02
C TYR A 85 -13.83 20.35 16.59
N TRP A 86 -13.93 21.23 15.59
CA TRP A 86 -14.08 20.85 14.18
C TRP A 86 -12.80 20.28 13.56
N LEU A 87 -11.63 20.82 13.93
CA LEU A 87 -10.33 20.30 13.47
C LEU A 87 -10.02 18.92 14.06
N ASP A 88 -10.43 18.68 15.31
CA ASP A 88 -10.23 17.42 16.01
C ASP A 88 -11.36 16.40 15.76
N TYR A 89 -12.39 16.76 14.98
CA TYR A 89 -13.55 15.91 14.73
C TYR A 89 -13.14 14.69 13.89
N SER A 90 -13.66 13.50 14.24
CA SER A 90 -13.25 12.24 13.60
C SER A 90 -13.67 12.11 12.12
N LEU A 91 -14.61 12.95 11.67
CA LEU A 91 -15.00 13.07 10.27
C LEU A 91 -14.54 14.44 9.72
N PRO A 92 -14.21 14.55 8.43
CA PRO A 92 -13.94 15.85 7.84
C PRO A 92 -15.16 16.77 7.98
N VAL A 93 -14.93 17.97 8.50
CA VAL A 93 -16.00 18.96 8.74
C VAL A 93 -16.14 19.89 7.54
N ILE A 94 -17.36 20.02 7.03
CA ILE A 94 -17.75 21.00 6.02
C ILE A 94 -18.59 22.08 6.70
N LEU A 95 -18.14 23.33 6.62
CA LEU A 95 -18.94 24.49 6.98
C LEU A 95 -19.78 24.91 5.78
N VAL A 96 -21.08 25.09 6.00
CA VAL A 96 -22.06 25.51 5.01
C VAL A 96 -22.74 26.79 5.47
N LEU A 97 -22.73 27.82 4.63
CA LEU A 97 -23.47 29.06 4.85
C LEU A 97 -24.69 29.09 3.93
N TYR A 98 -25.89 29.12 4.49
CA TYR A 98 -27.13 29.29 3.73
C TYR A 98 -27.54 30.77 3.70
N ASN A 99 -27.65 31.34 2.50
CA ASN A 99 -28.19 32.69 2.30
C ASN A 99 -29.67 32.62 1.83
N PRO A 100 -30.64 33.01 2.67
CA PRO A 100 -32.05 32.99 2.30
C PRO A 100 -32.44 34.02 1.22
N GLU A 101 -31.63 35.04 0.93
CA GLU A 101 -31.98 36.07 -0.05
C GLU A 101 -31.80 35.62 -1.49
N ASN A 102 -30.79 34.79 -1.75
CA ASN A 102 -30.49 34.26 -3.07
C ASN A 102 -30.63 32.73 -3.15
N ASP A 103 -31.08 32.11 -2.07
CA ASP A 103 -31.32 30.67 -1.92
C ASP A 103 -30.08 29.79 -2.21
N ASN A 104 -28.87 30.33 -1.99
CA ASN A 104 -27.62 29.61 -2.20
C ASN A 104 -27.03 29.05 -0.91
N LEU A 105 -26.39 27.89 -1.04
CA LEU A 105 -25.54 27.27 -0.03
C LEU A 105 -24.08 27.44 -0.47
N TYR A 106 -23.29 28.13 0.35
CA TYR A 106 -21.85 28.26 0.16
C TYR A 106 -21.13 27.29 1.08
N TRP A 107 -20.06 26.65 0.64
CA TRP A 107 -19.41 25.59 1.42
C TRP A 107 -17.88 25.70 1.43
N SER A 108 -17.26 25.19 2.50
CA SER A 108 -15.82 24.99 2.57
C SER A 108 -15.47 23.91 3.60
N PHE A 109 -14.46 23.09 3.33
CA PHE A 109 -13.87 22.22 4.35
C PHE A 109 -13.21 23.06 5.45
N ILE A 110 -13.22 22.59 6.68
CA ILE A 110 -12.44 23.19 7.77
C ILE A 110 -11.09 22.49 7.86
N THR A 111 -10.01 23.22 7.57
CA THR A 111 -8.64 22.72 7.69
C THR A 111 -7.73 23.73 8.39
N GLU A 112 -6.56 23.29 8.85
CA GLU A 112 -5.58 24.22 9.43
C GLU A 112 -5.07 25.24 8.39
N GLN A 113 -5.02 24.86 7.11
CA GLN A 113 -4.46 25.70 6.05
C GLN A 113 -5.39 26.84 5.63
N ASN A 114 -6.71 26.65 5.73
CA ASN A 114 -7.69 27.66 5.28
C ASN A 114 -8.37 28.43 6.41
N THR A 115 -8.01 28.15 7.67
CA THR A 115 -8.51 28.88 8.84
C THR A 115 -7.45 29.77 9.45
N GLN A 116 -7.85 30.93 9.98
CA GLN A 116 -6.95 31.90 10.61
C GLN A 116 -7.44 32.25 12.00
N LYS A 117 -6.66 31.91 13.03
CA LYS A 117 -6.93 32.34 14.41
C LYS A 117 -6.70 33.85 14.53
N THR A 118 -7.58 34.50 15.28
CA THR A 118 -7.47 35.90 15.69
C THR A 118 -7.40 35.98 17.22
N THR A 119 -7.21 37.17 17.78
CA THR A 119 -7.10 37.36 19.23
C THR A 119 -8.31 36.90 20.05
N LYS A 120 -9.52 36.91 19.47
CA LYS A 120 -10.77 36.54 20.18
C LYS A 120 -11.62 35.47 19.48
N ALA A 121 -11.32 35.17 18.22
CA ALA A 121 -12.13 34.37 17.32
C ALA A 121 -11.23 33.70 16.28
N TRP A 122 -11.81 33.09 15.26
CA TRP A 122 -11.11 32.72 14.03
C TRP A 122 -11.93 33.16 12.82
N LYS A 123 -11.31 33.16 11.64
CA LYS A 123 -11.98 33.43 10.38
C LYS A 123 -11.61 32.42 9.29
N ILE A 124 -12.49 32.30 8.31
CA ILE A 124 -12.29 31.61 7.03
C ILE A 124 -12.89 32.46 5.90
N GLU A 125 -12.23 32.47 4.75
CA GLU A 125 -12.69 33.17 3.55
C GLU A 125 -13.21 32.13 2.56
N ILE A 126 -14.53 32.10 2.35
CA ILE A 126 -15.22 31.15 1.49
C ILE A 126 -15.41 31.78 0.11
N PRO A 127 -14.90 31.21 -0.99
CA PRO A 127 -15.13 31.75 -2.32
C PRO A 127 -16.61 31.84 -2.65
N LYS A 128 -17.07 32.96 -3.23
CA LYS A 128 -18.46 33.12 -3.70
C LYS A 128 -18.81 32.16 -4.85
N THR A 129 -17.81 31.55 -5.47
CA THR A 129 -17.95 30.49 -6.48
C THR A 129 -18.16 29.11 -5.86
N SER A 130 -17.84 28.90 -4.58
CA SER A 130 -18.02 27.62 -3.86
C SER A 130 -19.48 27.42 -3.47
N ILE A 131 -20.35 27.35 -4.47
CA ILE A 131 -21.78 27.08 -4.33
C ILE A 131 -21.99 25.56 -4.33
N LEU A 132 -22.83 25.07 -3.42
CA LEU A 132 -23.18 23.66 -3.35
C LEU A 132 -24.14 23.33 -4.51
N SER A 133 -23.56 22.74 -5.55
CA SER A 133 -24.26 22.37 -6.78
C SER A 133 -23.77 21.01 -7.28
N LYS A 134 -24.42 20.47 -8.33
CA LYS A 134 -24.02 19.17 -8.92
C LYS A 134 -22.54 19.15 -9.32
N GLU A 135 -22.01 20.29 -9.76
CA GLU A 135 -20.62 20.47 -10.18
C GLU A 135 -19.63 20.38 -9.01
N SER A 136 -20.03 20.79 -7.81
CA SER A 136 -19.20 20.70 -6.60
C SER A 136 -19.09 19.28 -6.02
N LYS A 137 -19.90 18.33 -6.50
CA LYS A 137 -19.93 16.95 -5.98
C LYS A 137 -18.56 16.27 -6.06
N ASP A 138 -17.93 16.32 -7.22
CA ASP A 138 -16.65 15.64 -7.45
C ASP A 138 -15.51 16.31 -6.67
N GLU A 139 -15.56 17.64 -6.53
CA GLU A 139 -14.61 18.39 -5.69
C GLU A 139 -14.72 17.97 -4.22
N ILE A 140 -15.93 17.92 -3.65
CA ILE A 140 -16.15 17.48 -2.27
C ILE A 140 -15.68 16.02 -2.11
N LYS A 141 -16.08 15.14 -3.03
CA LYS A 141 -15.68 13.72 -3.02
C LYS A 141 -14.16 13.55 -3.08
N SER A 142 -13.47 14.42 -3.81
CA SER A 142 -12.01 14.40 -3.97
C SER A 142 -11.25 14.66 -2.68
N TYR A 143 -11.89 15.17 -1.62
CA TYR A 143 -11.25 15.31 -0.31
C TYR A 143 -10.70 13.98 0.25
N TYR A 144 -11.35 12.86 -0.06
CA TYR A 144 -10.86 11.53 0.32
C TYR A 144 -9.73 11.00 -0.58
N ILE A 145 -9.29 11.80 -1.56
CA ILE A 145 -8.16 11.54 -2.45
C ILE A 145 -6.94 12.24 -1.87
N ASP A 146 -6.27 11.55 -0.96
CA ASP A 146 -5.06 12.07 -0.33
C ASP A 146 -3.91 11.08 -0.56
N PRO A 147 -3.01 11.34 -1.53
CA PRO A 147 -1.84 10.51 -1.76
C PRO A 147 -0.94 10.35 -0.53
N THR A 148 -1.00 11.27 0.45
CA THR A 148 -0.20 11.20 1.68
C THR A 148 -0.71 10.14 2.67
N ILE A 149 -1.88 9.53 2.41
CA ILE A 149 -2.29 8.31 3.12
C ILE A 149 -1.36 7.13 2.81
N PHE A 150 -0.57 7.21 1.73
CA PHE A 150 0.40 6.20 1.33
C PHE A 150 1.85 6.63 1.59
N THR A 151 2.66 5.68 2.04
CA THR A 151 4.12 5.74 2.06
C THR A 151 4.65 4.77 1.00
N LEU A 152 5.52 5.26 0.10
CA LEU A 152 6.16 4.41 -0.90
C LEU A 152 7.17 3.47 -0.22
N LEU A 153 6.94 2.15 -0.33
CA LEU A 153 7.87 1.13 0.16
C LEU A 153 8.85 0.69 -0.92
N LYS A 154 8.36 0.50 -2.16
CA LYS A 154 9.18 0.02 -3.27
C LYS A 154 8.59 0.43 -4.62
N THR A 155 9.46 0.79 -5.56
CA THR A 155 9.16 0.89 -7.00
C THR A 155 9.97 -0.16 -7.75
N GLU A 156 9.35 -0.88 -8.66
CA GLU A 156 9.99 -1.93 -9.45
C GLU A 156 9.64 -1.78 -10.92
N ASP A 157 10.61 -2.08 -11.79
CA ASP A 157 10.44 -2.15 -13.23
C ASP A 157 10.44 -3.62 -13.63
N THR A 158 9.27 -4.09 -14.06
CA THR A 158 9.01 -5.47 -14.48
C THR A 158 8.87 -5.58 -16.01
N SER A 159 9.35 -4.58 -16.74
CA SER A 159 9.29 -4.51 -18.20
C SER A 159 10.00 -5.70 -18.87
N TYR A 160 9.58 -6.08 -20.06
CA TYR A 160 10.34 -6.97 -20.94
C TYR A 160 10.40 -6.37 -22.33
N ALA A 161 10.96 -7.10 -23.30
CA ALA A 161 11.21 -6.57 -24.64
C ALA A 161 9.98 -5.90 -25.29
N LEU A 162 8.75 -6.41 -25.06
CA LEU A 162 7.56 -5.89 -25.76
C LEU A 162 6.69 -4.95 -24.90
N SER A 163 6.96 -4.81 -23.61
CA SER A 163 6.05 -4.11 -22.69
C SER A 163 6.81 -3.40 -21.57
N ARG A 164 6.50 -2.11 -21.38
CA ARG A 164 6.96 -1.26 -20.28
C ARG A 164 6.02 -1.42 -19.09
N ARG A 165 6.51 -1.95 -17.98
CA ARG A 165 5.68 -2.32 -16.82
C ARG A 165 6.30 -1.82 -15.53
N ILE A 166 5.51 -1.10 -14.75
CA ILE A 166 5.92 -0.54 -13.47
C ILE A 166 5.07 -1.15 -12.37
N SER A 167 5.66 -1.41 -11.21
CA SER A 167 4.90 -1.77 -10.03
C SER A 167 5.35 -0.97 -8.82
N VAL A 168 4.39 -0.53 -8.00
CA VAL A 168 4.66 0.11 -6.72
C VAL A 168 4.07 -0.69 -5.56
N LYS A 169 4.76 -0.67 -4.44
CA LYS A 169 4.35 -1.22 -3.16
C LYS A 169 4.23 -0.09 -2.17
N LEU A 170 3.05 0.10 -1.60
CA LEU A 170 2.68 1.24 -0.77
C LEU A 170 2.19 0.76 0.60
N LEU A 171 2.66 1.38 1.68
CA LEU A 171 2.06 1.23 3.00
C LEU A 171 0.99 2.30 3.16
N HIS A 172 -0.23 1.96 3.57
CA HIS A 172 -1.24 2.97 3.87
C HIS A 172 -1.48 3.09 5.38
N LYS A 173 -2.03 4.24 5.82
CA LYS A 173 -2.44 4.42 7.22
C LYS A 173 -3.44 3.30 7.58
N LYS A 174 -3.32 2.77 8.80
CA LYS A 174 -4.06 1.58 9.26
C LYS A 174 -5.59 1.74 9.09
N ASP A 175 -6.09 2.94 9.35
CA ASP A 175 -7.52 3.25 9.35
C ASP A 175 -8.03 3.81 8.00
N THR A 176 -7.20 3.76 6.95
CA THR A 176 -7.64 4.17 5.61
C THR A 176 -8.70 3.21 5.10
N SER A 177 -9.86 3.76 4.71
CA SER A 177 -10.95 2.98 4.14
C SER A 177 -10.62 2.46 2.73
N ASN A 178 -11.26 1.35 2.34
CA ASN A 178 -11.17 0.82 0.99
C ASN A 178 -11.63 1.86 -0.06
N PHE A 179 -12.60 2.71 0.27
CA PHE A 179 -13.02 3.80 -0.62
C PHE A 179 -11.91 4.82 -0.84
N ALA A 180 -11.25 5.32 0.21
CA ALA A 180 -10.17 6.29 0.07
C ALA A 180 -9.00 5.70 -0.75
N ILE A 181 -8.65 4.42 -0.52
CA ILE A 181 -7.68 3.68 -1.34
C ILE A 181 -8.14 3.66 -2.81
N LYS A 182 -9.38 3.25 -3.06
CA LYS A 182 -9.98 3.16 -4.40
C LYS A 182 -9.94 4.49 -5.15
N GLN A 183 -10.26 5.60 -4.49
CA GLN A 183 -10.26 6.94 -5.12
C GLN A 183 -8.84 7.47 -5.36
N THR A 184 -7.87 7.05 -4.56
CA THR A 184 -6.48 7.52 -4.67
C THR A 184 -5.67 6.73 -5.71
N ILE A 185 -5.98 5.44 -5.93
CA ILE A 185 -5.28 4.59 -6.92
C ILE A 185 -5.19 5.22 -8.32
N PRO A 186 -6.28 5.75 -8.93
CA PRO A 186 -6.19 6.40 -10.25
C PRO A 186 -5.15 7.53 -10.30
N HIS A 187 -5.03 8.32 -9.23
CA HIS A 187 -4.06 9.41 -9.13
C HIS A 187 -2.61 8.90 -9.03
N ILE A 188 -2.40 7.77 -8.35
CA ILE A 188 -1.10 7.09 -8.29
C ILE A 188 -0.73 6.53 -9.68
N VAL A 189 -1.67 5.86 -10.34
CA VAL A 189 -1.50 5.30 -11.69
C VAL A 189 -1.12 6.41 -12.68
N GLU A 190 -1.83 7.53 -12.68
CA GLU A 190 -1.57 8.64 -13.59
C GLU A 190 -0.13 9.18 -13.45
N LYS A 191 0.35 9.34 -12.21
CA LYS A 191 1.73 9.75 -11.93
C LYS A 191 2.77 8.72 -12.42
N LEU A 192 2.44 7.43 -12.40
CA LEU A 192 3.37 6.36 -12.74
C LEU A 192 3.44 6.06 -14.24
N LYS A 193 2.47 6.52 -15.04
CA LYS A 193 2.49 6.35 -16.51
C LYS A 193 3.78 6.88 -17.13
N SER A 194 4.33 7.97 -16.58
CA SER A 194 5.57 8.62 -17.03
C SER A 194 6.77 8.39 -16.10
N SER A 195 6.74 7.36 -15.25
CA SER A 195 7.83 7.05 -14.30
C SER A 195 9.21 7.02 -14.99
N ASP A 196 10.21 7.63 -14.38
CA ASP A 196 11.59 7.72 -14.89
C ASP A 196 12.50 6.56 -14.43
N TYR A 197 11.99 5.63 -13.63
CA TYR A 197 12.75 4.51 -13.10
C TYR A 197 12.89 3.36 -14.11
N PHE A 198 14.12 2.85 -14.27
CA PHE A 198 14.43 1.67 -15.07
C PHE A 198 15.36 0.75 -14.31
N ARG A 199 15.10 -0.56 -14.32
CA ARG A 199 15.95 -1.53 -13.57
C ARG A 199 17.34 -1.72 -14.17
N SER A 200 17.55 -1.36 -15.44
CA SER A 200 18.85 -1.45 -16.11
C SER A 200 18.95 -0.56 -17.34
N GLU A 201 20.19 -0.26 -17.74
CA GLU A 201 20.51 0.48 -18.97
C GLU A 201 19.91 -0.12 -20.25
N ILE A 202 19.79 -1.46 -20.30
CA ILE A 202 19.21 -2.16 -21.44
C ILE A 202 17.72 -1.81 -21.54
N VAL A 203 16.99 -1.87 -20.43
CA VAL A 203 15.56 -1.54 -20.39
C VAL A 203 15.35 -0.06 -20.68
N TYR A 204 16.18 0.82 -20.11
CA TYR A 204 16.17 2.25 -20.40
C TYR A 204 16.30 2.52 -21.91
N LYS A 205 17.33 1.99 -22.57
CA LYS A 205 17.54 2.19 -24.01
C LYS A 205 16.35 1.74 -24.85
N HIS A 206 15.69 0.67 -24.44
CA HIS A 206 14.55 0.11 -25.15
C HIS A 206 13.26 0.93 -24.96
N HIS A 207 13.02 1.43 -23.73
CA HIS A 207 11.72 1.98 -23.34
C HIS A 207 11.70 3.48 -23.01
N LYS A 208 12.85 4.17 -22.96
CA LYS A 208 12.97 5.57 -22.46
C LYS A 208 11.94 6.58 -22.97
N ASN A 209 11.46 6.43 -24.20
CA ASN A 209 10.52 7.36 -24.83
C ASN A 209 9.05 6.89 -24.79
N LYS A 210 8.76 5.82 -24.04
CA LYS A 210 7.42 5.20 -23.98
C LYS A 210 6.78 5.43 -22.61
N LEU A 211 5.47 5.65 -22.56
CA LEU A 211 4.71 5.55 -21.31
C LEU A 211 4.59 4.08 -20.87
N ALA A 212 4.25 3.85 -19.61
CA ALA A 212 3.97 2.49 -19.12
C ALA A 212 2.78 1.88 -19.88
N ASP A 213 2.89 0.61 -20.26
CA ASP A 213 1.78 -0.18 -20.84
C ASP A 213 0.91 -0.82 -19.76
N SER A 214 1.49 -1.09 -18.59
CA SER A 214 0.74 -1.55 -17.42
C SER A 214 1.40 -1.12 -16.12
N ILE A 215 0.56 -0.89 -15.12
CA ILE A 215 0.97 -0.45 -13.79
C ILE A 215 0.31 -1.33 -12.74
N TRP A 216 1.11 -1.90 -11.85
CA TRP A 216 0.64 -2.56 -10.65
C TRP A 216 0.76 -1.66 -9.43
N VAL A 217 -0.29 -1.61 -8.62
CA VAL A 217 -0.28 -0.95 -7.32
C VAL A 217 -0.63 -1.98 -6.26
N PHE A 218 0.31 -2.25 -5.37
CA PHE A 218 0.10 -3.09 -4.20
C PHE A 218 0.08 -2.19 -2.96
N THR A 219 -0.95 -2.31 -2.14
CA THR A 219 -1.04 -1.56 -0.89
C THR A 219 -1.13 -2.50 0.30
N TYR A 220 -0.51 -2.13 1.41
CA TYR A 220 -0.37 -2.94 2.62
C TYR A 220 -0.80 -2.11 3.85
N LYS A 221 -1.46 -2.74 4.81
CA LYS A 221 -1.80 -2.14 6.13
C LYS A 221 -0.60 -2.12 7.06
N THR A 222 0.26 -3.12 6.96
CA THR A 222 1.42 -3.31 7.86
C THR A 222 2.69 -3.63 7.06
N LEU A 223 3.85 -3.35 7.67
CA LEU A 223 5.13 -3.78 7.10
C LEU A 223 5.26 -5.31 7.06
N GLU A 224 4.57 -6.04 7.93
CA GLU A 224 4.57 -7.51 7.90
C GLU A 224 3.85 -8.05 6.68
N GLN A 225 2.65 -7.54 6.38
CA GLN A 225 1.96 -7.85 5.14
C GLN A 225 2.84 -7.62 3.90
N PHE A 226 3.56 -6.49 3.86
CA PHE A 226 4.52 -6.21 2.78
C PHE A 226 5.62 -7.25 2.68
N LYS A 227 6.30 -7.56 3.80
CA LYS A 227 7.40 -8.52 3.83
C LYS A 227 6.98 -9.94 3.45
N HIS A 228 5.73 -10.31 3.71
CA HIS A 228 5.20 -11.63 3.37
C HIS A 228 4.45 -11.66 2.02
N GLY A 229 4.41 -10.55 1.27
CA GLY A 229 3.77 -10.52 -0.04
C GLY A 229 2.24 -10.64 0.00
N LEU A 230 1.61 -10.12 1.07
CA LEU A 230 0.18 -10.23 1.35
C LEU A 230 -0.51 -8.85 1.23
N PRO A 231 -0.77 -8.36 0.00
CA PRO A 231 -1.37 -7.03 -0.19
C PRO A 231 -2.80 -6.96 0.35
N HIS A 232 -3.12 -5.87 1.04
CA HIS A 232 -4.50 -5.48 1.40
C HIS A 232 -5.30 -5.10 0.15
N CYS A 233 -4.66 -4.42 -0.79
CA CYS A 233 -5.24 -4.11 -2.10
C CYS A 233 -4.22 -4.36 -3.20
N THR A 234 -4.66 -5.06 -4.24
CA THR A 234 -3.93 -5.20 -5.50
C THR A 234 -4.73 -4.50 -6.59
N ALA A 235 -4.12 -3.55 -7.28
CA ALA A 235 -4.71 -2.91 -8.45
C ALA A 235 -3.81 -3.09 -9.67
N VAL A 236 -4.42 -3.27 -10.84
CA VAL A 236 -3.72 -3.25 -12.12
C VAL A 236 -4.42 -2.27 -13.06
N TRP A 237 -3.62 -1.43 -13.69
CA TRP A 237 -4.01 -0.62 -14.84
C TRP A 237 -3.33 -1.17 -16.09
N ASN A 238 -4.06 -1.20 -17.20
CA ASN A 238 -3.51 -1.51 -18.51
C ASN A 238 -3.85 -0.38 -19.48
N ASP A 239 -2.88 -0.02 -20.31
CA ASP A 239 -3.13 0.86 -21.44
C ASP A 239 -4.08 0.17 -22.44
N SER A 240 -5.11 0.90 -22.90
CA SER A 240 -6.15 0.38 -23.79
C SER A 240 -5.60 -0.10 -25.14
N ASP A 241 -4.49 0.47 -25.59
CA ASP A 241 -3.82 0.12 -26.84
C ASP A 241 -2.71 -0.94 -26.64
N SER A 242 -2.53 -1.43 -25.42
CA SER A 242 -1.51 -2.42 -25.11
C SER A 242 -1.81 -3.77 -25.76
N ALA A 243 -0.93 -4.19 -26.67
CA ALA A 243 -0.96 -5.54 -27.25
C ALA A 243 -0.61 -6.65 -26.23
N ASN A 244 -0.12 -6.29 -25.03
CA ASN A 244 0.34 -7.22 -24.00
C ASN A 244 -0.21 -6.84 -22.62
N PRO A 245 -1.55 -6.86 -22.43
CA PRO A 245 -2.16 -6.47 -21.18
C PRO A 245 -1.73 -7.43 -20.07
N THR A 246 -1.63 -6.89 -18.87
CA THR A 246 -1.37 -7.69 -17.69
C THR A 246 -2.70 -8.14 -17.08
N LEU A 247 -2.84 -9.46 -16.91
CA LEU A 247 -4.07 -10.08 -16.43
C LEU A 247 -4.03 -10.23 -14.90
N LEU A 248 -5.03 -9.67 -14.25
CA LEU A 248 -5.36 -9.99 -12.86
C LEU A 248 -6.35 -11.15 -12.87
N THR A 249 -5.92 -12.33 -12.41
CA THR A 249 -6.67 -13.60 -12.51
C THR A 249 -8.05 -13.58 -11.83
N SER A 250 -8.25 -12.68 -10.86
CA SER A 250 -9.51 -12.48 -10.15
C SER A 250 -9.56 -11.04 -9.63
N TYR A 251 -10.70 -10.37 -9.77
CA TYR A 251 -10.91 -9.01 -9.26
C TYR A 251 -12.29 -8.88 -8.64
N HIS A 252 -12.41 -7.96 -7.68
CA HIS A 252 -13.67 -7.65 -7.00
C HIS A 252 -14.33 -6.42 -7.61
N GLU A 253 -13.54 -5.48 -8.13
CA GLU A 253 -14.02 -4.19 -8.62
C GLU A 253 -13.30 -3.78 -9.92
N HIS A 254 -14.01 -3.02 -10.73
CA HIS A 254 -13.51 -2.33 -11.91
C HIS A 254 -13.83 -0.83 -11.75
N ILE A 255 -12.82 0.03 -11.88
CA ILE A 255 -12.96 1.48 -11.87
C ILE A 255 -12.88 1.98 -13.31
N ASP A 256 -13.51 3.12 -13.57
CA ASP A 256 -13.22 3.94 -14.76
C ASP A 256 -11.69 4.08 -14.98
N ASN A 257 -11.28 4.14 -16.25
CA ASN A 257 -9.89 4.12 -16.73
C ASN A 257 -9.19 2.75 -16.72
N ASP A 258 -9.91 1.63 -16.88
CA ASP A 258 -9.33 0.28 -17.03
C ASP A 258 -8.47 -0.18 -15.83
N ILE A 259 -8.89 0.21 -14.61
CA ILE A 259 -8.26 -0.20 -13.36
C ILE A 259 -9.06 -1.31 -12.71
N TYR A 260 -8.42 -2.46 -12.51
CA TYR A 260 -9.01 -3.64 -11.87
C TYR A 260 -8.45 -3.77 -10.46
N ILE A 261 -9.34 -3.94 -9.47
CA ILE A 261 -8.98 -4.04 -8.06
C ILE A 261 -9.36 -5.40 -7.47
N LYS A 262 -8.41 -5.99 -6.74
CA LYS A 262 -8.60 -7.14 -5.87
C LYS A 262 -8.23 -6.76 -4.43
N TRP A 263 -9.22 -6.76 -3.56
CA TRP A 263 -9.01 -6.74 -2.11
C TRP A 263 -8.42 -8.07 -1.62
N GLY A 264 -7.42 -7.97 -0.76
CA GLY A 264 -6.87 -9.08 0.00
C GLY A 264 -7.82 -9.52 1.10
N SER A 265 -7.64 -10.74 1.59
CA SER A 265 -8.40 -11.20 2.75
C SER A 265 -7.85 -10.57 4.02
N ASP A 266 -8.72 -9.97 4.84
CA ASP A 266 -8.36 -9.50 6.19
C ASP A 266 -7.94 -10.67 7.13
N THR A 267 -8.09 -11.91 6.68
CA THR A 267 -7.97 -13.15 7.47
C THR A 267 -6.57 -13.74 7.55
N ILE A 268 -5.52 -13.09 7.04
CA ILE A 268 -4.15 -13.48 7.46
C ILE A 268 -3.78 -12.51 8.58
N PRO A 269 -4.00 -12.92 9.85
CA PRO A 269 -3.85 -11.99 10.95
C PRO A 269 -2.36 -11.73 11.11
N ASP A 270 -1.97 -10.48 11.31
CA ASP A 270 -0.65 -10.16 11.86
C ASP A 270 -0.35 -11.06 13.09
N GLU A 271 -1.39 -11.50 13.82
CA GLU A 271 -1.34 -12.48 14.91
C GLU A 271 -0.80 -13.86 14.50
N PHE A 272 -1.14 -14.39 13.31
CA PHE A 272 -0.58 -15.68 12.86
C PHE A 272 0.91 -15.58 12.56
N ILE A 273 1.32 -14.48 11.93
CA ILE A 273 2.74 -14.21 11.63
C ILE A 273 3.50 -14.03 12.95
N GLU A 274 2.96 -13.26 13.89
CA GLU A 274 3.59 -13.01 15.18
C GLU A 274 3.64 -14.27 16.07
N ASN A 275 2.59 -15.10 16.05
CA ASN A 275 2.55 -16.37 16.80
C ASN A 275 3.52 -17.44 16.26
N LYS A 276 3.94 -17.32 14.99
CA LYS A 276 4.89 -18.24 14.35
C LYS A 276 6.30 -17.67 14.23
N LYS A 277 6.59 -16.52 14.86
CA LYS A 277 7.88 -15.84 14.75
C LYS A 277 8.85 -16.35 15.80
N MET A 278 10.06 -16.72 15.39
CA MET A 278 11.11 -17.08 16.33
C MET A 278 11.63 -15.85 17.07
N THR A 279 12.07 -16.02 18.32
CA THR A 279 12.87 -14.98 18.97
C THR A 279 14.23 -14.86 18.30
N LYS A 280 14.85 -13.68 18.35
CA LYS A 280 16.19 -13.45 17.80
C LYS A 280 17.22 -14.45 18.34
N GLY A 281 17.17 -14.71 19.65
CA GLY A 281 18.12 -15.62 20.30
C GLY A 281 17.98 -17.07 19.84
N GLU A 282 16.77 -17.55 19.65
CA GLU A 282 16.51 -18.91 19.14
C GLU A 282 16.90 -19.01 17.66
N TYR A 283 16.48 -18.03 16.86
CA TYR A 283 16.79 -17.96 15.43
C TYR A 283 18.30 -18.00 15.17
N LEU A 284 19.07 -17.11 15.83
CA LEU A 284 20.51 -17.03 15.65
C LEU A 284 21.23 -18.32 16.05
N LYS A 285 20.75 -19.04 17.09
CA LYS A 285 21.32 -20.35 17.47
C LYS A 285 21.13 -21.39 16.38
N VAL A 286 19.94 -21.46 15.77
CA VAL A 286 19.64 -22.40 14.67
C VAL A 286 20.53 -22.10 13.47
N ILE A 287 20.56 -20.85 13.02
CA ILE A 287 21.31 -20.49 11.81
C ILE A 287 22.83 -20.55 12.02
N ASP A 288 23.37 -20.22 13.20
CA ASP A 288 24.81 -20.31 13.45
C ASP A 288 25.29 -21.77 13.39
N ASN A 289 24.47 -22.72 13.86
CA ASN A 289 24.72 -24.14 13.69
C ASN A 289 24.66 -24.55 12.21
N PHE A 290 23.61 -24.14 11.50
CA PHE A 290 23.47 -24.41 10.06
C PHE A 290 24.65 -23.87 9.25
N ILE A 291 25.05 -22.60 9.44
CA ILE A 291 26.17 -21.96 8.73
C ILE A 291 27.46 -22.76 8.93
N LYS A 292 27.72 -23.20 10.18
CA LYS A 292 28.91 -23.98 10.52
C LYS A 292 28.94 -25.30 9.75
N GLU A 293 27.85 -26.07 9.81
CA GLU A 293 27.77 -27.38 9.18
C GLU A 293 27.71 -27.27 7.64
N ALA A 294 26.98 -26.29 7.10
CA ALA A 294 26.95 -26.01 5.67
C ALA A 294 28.31 -25.61 5.10
N LYS A 295 29.12 -24.86 5.87
CA LYS A 295 30.50 -24.55 5.47
C LYS A 295 31.38 -25.79 5.44
N ILE A 296 31.24 -26.70 6.41
CA ILE A 296 31.97 -27.97 6.44
C ILE A 296 31.59 -28.82 5.23
N GLU A 297 30.30 -28.94 4.94
CA GLU A 297 29.79 -29.74 3.83
C GLU A 297 30.21 -29.15 2.46
N ASN A 298 30.07 -27.84 2.27
CA ASN A 298 30.51 -27.17 1.03
C ASN A 298 32.01 -27.39 0.78
N GLN A 299 32.84 -27.32 1.82
CA GLN A 299 34.28 -27.61 1.72
C GLN A 299 34.57 -29.08 1.41
N ARG A 300 33.80 -30.01 2.00
CA ARG A 300 33.92 -31.45 1.73
C ARG A 300 33.61 -31.74 0.27
N ILE A 301 32.46 -31.27 -0.23
CA ILE A 301 32.03 -31.44 -1.62
C ILE A 301 33.08 -30.84 -2.57
N HIS A 302 33.58 -29.62 -2.31
CA HIS A 302 34.61 -29.01 -3.15
C HIS A 302 35.90 -29.84 -3.22
N LYS A 303 36.34 -30.44 -2.11
CA LYS A 303 37.51 -31.35 -2.10
C LYS A 303 37.26 -32.61 -2.94
N LEU A 304 36.07 -33.20 -2.82
CA LEU A 304 35.68 -34.37 -3.61
C LEU A 304 35.61 -34.03 -5.10
N PHE A 305 35.02 -32.88 -5.43
CA PHE A 305 34.90 -32.36 -6.78
C PHE A 305 36.28 -32.23 -7.43
N LEU A 306 37.22 -31.53 -6.79
CA LEU A 306 38.57 -31.37 -7.32
C LEU A 306 39.32 -32.70 -7.46
N LYS A 307 39.11 -33.64 -6.54
CA LYS A 307 39.80 -34.93 -6.54
C LYS A 307 39.33 -35.86 -7.65
N TYR A 308 38.05 -35.84 -8.00
CA TYR A 308 37.44 -36.91 -8.79
C TYR A 308 36.81 -36.48 -10.12
N LYS A 309 36.56 -35.18 -10.35
CA LYS A 309 35.86 -34.67 -11.55
C LYS A 309 36.46 -35.14 -12.88
N GLU A 310 37.77 -35.37 -12.93
CA GLU A 310 38.51 -35.79 -14.15
C GLU A 310 38.89 -37.27 -14.14
N SER A 311 38.79 -37.96 -12.99
CA SER A 311 39.36 -39.30 -12.82
C SER A 311 38.34 -40.39 -12.50
N ASN A 312 37.31 -40.11 -11.70
CA ASN A 312 36.31 -41.11 -11.28
C ASN A 312 35.00 -40.44 -10.81
N ILE A 313 34.16 -40.09 -11.76
CA ILE A 313 32.92 -39.35 -11.53
C ILE A 313 31.91 -40.17 -10.72
N GLU A 314 31.80 -41.48 -10.94
CA GLU A 314 30.86 -42.33 -10.18
C GLU A 314 31.22 -42.39 -8.69
N LYS A 315 32.52 -42.49 -8.38
CA LYS A 315 32.98 -42.40 -6.99
C LYS A 315 32.67 -41.04 -6.36
N MET A 316 32.85 -39.95 -7.11
CA MET A 316 32.48 -38.60 -6.67
C MET A 316 30.99 -38.52 -6.32
N LYS A 317 30.11 -39.01 -7.20
CA LYS A 317 28.66 -38.99 -6.99
C LYS A 317 28.28 -39.72 -5.71
N ILE A 318 28.79 -40.93 -5.52
CA ILE A 318 28.52 -41.73 -4.32
C ILE A 318 28.99 -40.99 -3.06
N GLU A 319 30.21 -40.46 -3.04
CA GLU A 319 30.75 -39.77 -1.86
C GLU A 319 30.04 -38.43 -1.58
N ILE A 320 29.59 -37.70 -2.59
CA ILE A 320 28.78 -36.49 -2.40
C ILE A 320 27.45 -36.85 -1.73
N LEU A 321 26.72 -37.84 -2.25
CA LEU A 321 25.38 -38.20 -1.76
C LEU A 321 25.35 -38.81 -0.36
N GLN A 322 26.48 -39.26 0.20
CA GLN A 322 26.56 -39.84 1.54
C GLN A 322 25.99 -38.94 2.66
N ASN A 323 26.05 -37.62 2.50
CA ASN A 323 25.64 -36.66 3.53
C ASN A 323 24.30 -35.96 3.22
N GLU A 324 23.61 -36.30 2.14
CA GLU A 324 22.36 -35.62 1.72
C GLU A 324 21.32 -35.59 2.85
N GLU A 325 21.00 -36.75 3.43
CA GLU A 325 19.99 -36.85 4.49
C GLU A 325 20.39 -36.03 5.72
N SER A 326 21.65 -36.14 6.15
CA SER A 326 22.15 -35.38 7.31
C SER A 326 22.14 -33.87 7.07
N PHE A 327 22.43 -33.42 5.84
CA PHE A 327 22.41 -32.01 5.49
C PHE A 327 20.98 -31.46 5.48
N ASN A 328 20.04 -32.21 4.87
CA ASN A 328 18.63 -31.81 4.78
C ASN A 328 17.93 -31.73 6.14
N GLN A 329 18.49 -32.35 7.17
CA GLN A 329 18.01 -32.28 8.56
C GLN A 329 18.64 -31.14 9.39
N LEU A 330 19.60 -30.38 8.85
CA LEU A 330 20.29 -29.31 9.60
C LEU A 330 19.38 -28.15 9.96
N LEU A 331 18.39 -27.84 9.11
CA LEU A 331 17.32 -26.90 9.41
C LEU A 331 16.15 -27.68 9.98
N SER A 332 15.76 -27.39 11.23
CA SER A 332 14.71 -28.12 11.94
C SER A 332 13.35 -27.94 11.27
N GLU A 333 12.42 -28.88 11.50
CA GLU A 333 11.01 -28.69 11.12
C GLU A 333 10.45 -27.39 11.71
N ASP A 334 10.86 -27.05 12.95
CA ASP A 334 10.47 -25.78 13.58
C ASP A 334 10.95 -24.56 12.79
N TYR A 335 12.20 -24.54 12.30
CA TYR A 335 12.71 -23.45 11.45
C TYR A 335 11.88 -23.34 10.16
N ASN A 336 11.57 -24.47 9.53
CA ASN A 336 10.78 -24.50 8.30
C ASN A 336 9.29 -24.11 8.51
N GLN A 337 8.79 -24.17 9.75
CA GLN A 337 7.41 -23.83 10.10
C GLN A 337 7.26 -22.47 10.78
N THR A 338 8.36 -21.75 11.01
CA THR A 338 8.40 -20.45 11.70
C THR A 338 8.94 -19.34 10.80
N TYR A 339 8.73 -18.09 11.22
CA TYR A 339 9.24 -16.91 10.54
C TYR A 339 10.47 -16.35 11.27
N PRO A 340 11.49 -15.88 10.52
CA PRO A 340 12.64 -15.22 11.12
C PRO A 340 12.23 -13.90 11.80
N PRO A 341 12.98 -13.45 12.81
CA PRO A 341 12.87 -12.09 13.30
C PRO A 341 12.99 -11.08 12.17
N ASN A 342 12.28 -9.97 12.28
CA ASN A 342 12.21 -8.96 11.21
C ASN A 342 13.55 -8.39 10.79
N GLU A 343 14.42 -8.15 11.76
CA GLU A 343 15.78 -7.66 11.58
C GLU A 343 16.74 -8.71 11.00
N CYS A 344 16.30 -9.96 10.89
CA CYS A 344 17.06 -11.07 10.33
C CYS A 344 16.55 -11.52 8.96
N LYS A 345 15.56 -10.84 8.34
CA LYS A 345 14.96 -11.30 7.06
C LYS A 345 15.97 -11.37 5.91
N ASP A 346 16.87 -10.39 5.79
CA ASP A 346 17.91 -10.42 4.75
C ASP A 346 18.91 -11.56 4.99
N LEU A 347 19.28 -11.79 6.25
CA LEU A 347 20.10 -12.93 6.65
C LEU A 347 19.40 -14.26 6.34
N ASP A 348 18.12 -14.38 6.67
CA ASP A 348 17.30 -15.56 6.40
C ASP A 348 17.25 -15.90 4.91
N GLN A 349 17.05 -14.88 4.07
CA GLN A 349 17.04 -15.05 2.63
C GLN A 349 18.37 -15.66 2.14
N GLU A 350 19.52 -15.22 2.66
CA GLU A 350 20.81 -15.79 2.30
C GLU A 350 21.03 -17.20 2.87
N ILE A 351 20.48 -17.51 4.05
CA ILE A 351 20.49 -18.87 4.62
C ILE A 351 19.71 -19.82 3.71
N GLN A 352 18.51 -19.43 3.27
CA GLN A 352 17.70 -20.19 2.32
C GLN A 352 18.43 -20.37 0.99
N ASN A 353 19.05 -19.31 0.45
CA ASN A 353 19.84 -19.36 -0.78
C ASN A 353 21.00 -20.36 -0.66
N LEU A 354 21.71 -20.38 0.47
CA LEU A 354 22.80 -21.31 0.72
C LEU A 354 22.30 -22.76 0.78
N SER A 355 21.20 -22.99 1.51
CA SER A 355 20.56 -24.31 1.61
C SER A 355 20.17 -24.84 0.23
N ILE A 356 19.49 -24.01 -0.57
CA ILE A 356 19.09 -24.34 -1.95
C ILE A 356 20.31 -24.61 -2.83
N SER A 357 21.37 -23.82 -2.70
CA SER A 357 22.58 -23.98 -3.51
C SER A 357 23.27 -25.32 -3.25
N ILE A 358 23.37 -25.75 -1.99
CA ILE A 358 23.95 -27.06 -1.62
C ILE A 358 22.99 -28.21 -1.96
N ASP A 359 21.69 -28.07 -1.69
CA ASP A 359 20.69 -29.11 -2.02
C ASP A 359 20.63 -29.37 -3.54
N ASN A 360 20.74 -28.32 -4.35
CA ASN A 360 20.84 -28.46 -5.80
C ASN A 360 22.06 -29.29 -6.24
N ILE A 361 23.17 -29.30 -5.49
CA ILE A 361 24.30 -30.19 -5.77
C ILE A 361 23.87 -31.65 -5.62
N PHE A 362 23.16 -32.01 -4.55
CA PHE A 362 22.65 -33.38 -4.38
C PHE A 362 21.67 -33.75 -5.49
N ILE A 363 20.73 -32.86 -5.81
CA ILE A 363 19.73 -33.05 -6.87
C ILE A 363 20.40 -33.32 -8.22
N VAL A 364 21.35 -32.49 -8.66
CA VAL A 364 22.02 -32.72 -9.96
C VAL A 364 22.90 -33.96 -9.95
N THR A 365 23.47 -34.32 -8.79
CA THR A 365 24.34 -35.50 -8.65
C THR A 365 23.56 -36.81 -8.82
N LYS A 366 22.30 -36.86 -8.37
CA LYS A 366 21.44 -38.06 -8.44
C LYS A 366 20.52 -38.12 -9.67
N ASP A 367 20.49 -37.08 -10.50
CA ASP A 367 19.60 -37.01 -11.67
C ASP A 367 20.07 -37.98 -12.78
N PRO A 368 19.31 -39.06 -13.06
CA PRO A 368 19.73 -40.07 -14.04
C PRO A 368 19.66 -39.57 -15.48
N LYS A 369 19.04 -38.40 -15.74
CA LYS A 369 18.86 -37.85 -17.09
C LYS A 369 20.01 -36.95 -17.53
N ARG A 370 20.94 -36.62 -16.64
CA ARG A 370 22.06 -35.71 -16.92
C ARG A 370 23.31 -36.48 -17.29
N ASP A 371 24.02 -35.99 -18.31
CA ASP A 371 25.35 -36.47 -18.61
C ASP A 371 26.39 -35.93 -17.60
N ASN A 372 27.56 -36.55 -17.61
CA ASN A 372 28.62 -36.25 -16.66
C ASN A 372 29.20 -34.84 -16.81
N GLU A 373 29.26 -34.29 -18.03
CA GLU A 373 29.77 -32.93 -18.27
C GLU A 373 28.82 -31.88 -17.69
N ASN A 374 27.52 -32.09 -17.90
CA ASN A 374 26.46 -31.27 -17.34
C ASN A 374 26.49 -31.30 -15.80
N ILE A 375 26.62 -32.48 -15.20
CA ILE A 375 26.73 -32.63 -13.74
C ILE A 375 27.93 -31.86 -13.21
N ILE A 376 29.12 -32.03 -13.79
CA ILE A 376 30.34 -31.32 -13.37
C ILE A 376 30.15 -29.81 -13.46
N SER A 377 29.57 -29.32 -14.56
CA SER A 377 29.31 -27.90 -14.77
C SER A 377 28.36 -27.32 -13.72
N CYS A 378 27.25 -28.00 -13.44
CA CYS A 378 26.29 -27.60 -12.42
C CYS A 378 26.90 -27.61 -11.01
N ILE A 379 27.61 -28.68 -10.63
CA ILE A 379 28.26 -28.75 -9.31
C ILE A 379 29.25 -27.59 -9.14
N ASN A 380 30.07 -27.29 -10.14
CA ASN A 380 31.01 -26.17 -10.09
C ASN A 380 30.29 -24.82 -9.93
N MET A 381 29.20 -24.61 -10.66
CA MET A 381 28.37 -23.40 -10.57
C MET A 381 27.80 -23.23 -9.16
N TYR A 382 27.18 -24.27 -8.59
CA TYR A 382 26.60 -24.21 -7.24
C TYR A 382 27.65 -24.09 -6.14
N LEU A 383 28.83 -24.70 -6.28
CA LEU A 383 29.95 -24.51 -5.34
C LEU A 383 30.42 -23.05 -5.33
N LYS A 384 30.58 -22.44 -6.52
CA LYS A 384 30.96 -21.03 -6.64
C LYS A 384 29.89 -20.11 -6.03
N ASN A 385 28.62 -20.35 -6.37
CA ASN A 385 27.49 -19.60 -5.82
C ASN A 385 27.43 -19.69 -4.28
N SER A 386 27.62 -20.89 -3.73
CA SER A 386 27.62 -21.10 -2.27
C SER A 386 28.74 -20.32 -1.57
N LEU A 387 29.91 -20.14 -2.20
CA LEU A 387 30.99 -19.31 -1.66
C LEU A 387 30.64 -17.83 -1.65
N GLU A 388 30.01 -17.33 -2.72
CA GLU A 388 29.53 -15.94 -2.80
C GLU A 388 28.46 -15.67 -1.73
N ILE A 389 27.50 -16.59 -1.58
CA ILE A 389 26.46 -16.50 -0.54
C ILE A 389 27.07 -16.54 0.87
N LEU A 390 28.07 -17.39 1.13
CA LEU A 390 28.74 -17.43 2.44
C LEU A 390 29.41 -16.10 2.81
N GLU A 391 29.91 -15.32 1.85
CA GLU A 391 30.41 -13.97 2.13
C GLU A 391 29.27 -12.98 2.41
N ALA A 392 28.16 -13.08 1.68
CA ALA A 392 26.96 -12.28 1.95
C ALA A 392 26.39 -12.56 3.36
N ILE A 393 26.30 -13.84 3.76
CA ILE A 393 25.88 -14.26 5.11
C ILE A 393 26.76 -13.62 6.19
N LYS A 394 28.08 -13.56 6.01
CA LYS A 394 28.96 -12.91 7.01
C LYS A 394 28.63 -11.43 7.18
N TYR A 395 28.27 -10.75 6.09
CA TYR A 395 27.91 -9.34 6.13
C TYR A 395 26.55 -9.14 6.82
N GLU A 396 25.52 -9.91 6.43
CA GLU A 396 24.18 -9.82 7.05
C GLU A 396 24.19 -10.27 8.51
N ARG A 397 24.97 -11.29 8.87
CA ARG A 397 25.11 -11.76 10.25
C ARG A 397 25.70 -10.70 11.17
N LYS A 398 26.61 -9.86 10.66
CA LYS A 398 27.17 -8.73 11.43
C LYS A 398 26.15 -7.63 11.69
N LYS A 399 25.19 -7.39 10.80
CA LYS A 399 24.08 -6.45 11.04
C LYS A 399 23.10 -6.99 12.09
N ALA A 400 22.99 -8.31 12.20
CA ALA A 400 22.11 -8.99 13.14
C ALA A 400 22.71 -9.13 14.56
N VAL A 401 23.96 -8.72 14.80
CA VAL A 401 24.56 -8.58 16.14
C VAL A 401 24.33 -7.16 16.62
#